data_AF-X1IUM2-F1
#
_entry.id   AF-X1IUM2-F1
#
_cell.length_a   1.000
_cell.length_b   1.000
_cell.length_c   1.000
_cell.angle_alpha   90.00
_cell.angle_beta   90.00
_cell.angle_gamma   90.00
#
_symmetry.space_group_name_H-M   'P 1'
#
loop_
_entity.id
_entity.type
_entity.pdbx_description
1 polymer ?
#
loop_
_entity_poly.entity_id
_entity_poly.type
_entity_poly.pdbx_seq_one_letter_code
_entity_poly.pdbx_strand_id
1 'polypeptide(L)'
;MSDFKAIIDSSFDNGIPFWVYTSDYIFGMIPVDTSGALWKEVSYTFEEPDNPLFVTERTADLSFQFLLEEVEKGVSFYVDDLKIPLVKEFAKTLEGKSGPEKVNAIIAELITNSSKYSSKLPIIKSKDELGILTSKI
;
A
#
# COMPACT_ATOMS: atom_id res chain seq x y z
N MET A 1 6.32 17.72 -6.21
CA MET A 1 5.08 17.89 -5.41
C MET A 1 3.80 17.76 -6.24
N SER A 2 3.70 18.36 -7.43
CA SER A 2 2.53 18.22 -8.33
C SER A 2 2.22 16.77 -8.68
N ASP A 3 3.26 15.98 -8.96
CA ASP A 3 3.09 14.66 -9.55
C ASP A 3 2.63 13.64 -8.50
N PHE A 4 3.19 13.70 -7.29
CA PHE A 4 2.73 12.85 -6.20
C PHE A 4 1.30 13.18 -5.77
N LYS A 5 0.93 14.47 -5.71
CA LYS A 5 -0.47 14.86 -5.44
C LYS A 5 -1.42 14.36 -6.52
N ALA A 6 -1.04 14.46 -7.79
CA ALA A 6 -1.86 13.93 -8.89
C ALA A 6 -2.06 12.40 -8.79
N ILE A 7 -1.02 11.68 -8.36
CA ILE A 7 -1.10 10.24 -8.09
C ILE A 7 -2.07 9.95 -6.93
N ILE A 8 -1.99 10.67 -5.81
CA ILE A 8 -2.93 10.55 -4.68
C ILE A 8 -4.36 10.79 -5.16
N ASP A 9 -4.61 11.91 -5.85
CA ASP A 9 -5.94 12.37 -6.27
C ASP A 9 -6.64 11.35 -7.20
N SER A 10 -5.87 10.62 -8.03
CA SER A 10 -6.36 9.60 -8.97
C SER A 10 -6.28 8.15 -8.46
N SER A 11 -5.73 7.93 -7.26
CA SER A 11 -5.37 6.57 -6.79
C SER A 11 -6.56 5.61 -6.62
N PHE A 12 -7.78 6.12 -6.54
CA PHE A 12 -9.01 5.32 -6.41
C PHE A 12 -9.76 5.12 -7.73
N ASP A 13 -9.26 5.65 -8.85
CA ASP A 13 -10.02 5.69 -10.12
C ASP A 13 -10.22 4.30 -10.74
N ASN A 14 -9.28 3.37 -10.48
CA ASN A 14 -9.27 2.03 -11.07
C ASN A 14 -9.48 0.89 -10.05
N GLY A 15 -9.74 1.22 -8.79
CA GLY A 15 -9.91 0.25 -7.72
C GLY A 15 -9.49 0.79 -6.36
N ILE A 16 -9.30 -0.10 -5.39
CA ILE A 16 -8.89 0.27 -4.03
C ILE A 16 -7.36 0.19 -3.96
N PRO A 17 -6.65 1.32 -3.79
CA PRO A 17 -5.21 1.31 -3.57
C PRO A 17 -4.89 0.89 -2.13
N PHE A 18 -3.64 0.51 -1.90
CA PHE A 18 -3.06 0.49 -0.58
C PHE A 18 -2.18 1.72 -0.41
N TRP A 19 -2.40 2.47 0.65
CA TRP A 19 -1.51 3.55 1.07
C TRP A 19 -1.15 3.34 2.53
N VAL A 20 0.16 3.41 2.81
CA VAL A 20 0.71 3.44 4.17
C VAL A 20 1.63 4.65 4.29
N TYR A 21 1.63 5.28 5.45
CA TYR A 21 2.50 6.42 5.74
C TYR A 21 3.27 6.17 7.02
N THR A 22 4.52 6.60 7.05
CA THR A 22 5.39 6.48 8.22
C THR A 22 5.83 7.88 8.66
N SER A 23 6.86 7.94 9.53
CA SER A 23 7.57 9.18 9.82
C SER A 23 8.54 9.57 8.70
N ASP A 24 8.96 8.61 7.86
CA ASP A 24 10.11 8.75 6.97
C ASP A 24 9.71 8.69 5.49
N TYR A 25 8.59 8.04 5.17
CA TYR A 25 8.07 7.94 3.79
C TYR A 25 6.57 7.67 3.72
N ILE A 26 6.03 7.75 2.49
CA ILE A 26 4.71 7.25 2.11
C ILE A 26 4.91 6.17 1.05
N PHE A 27 4.25 5.03 1.20
CA PHE A 27 4.21 3.98 0.20
C PHE A 27 2.80 3.76 -0.32
N GLY A 28 2.69 3.55 -1.63
CA GLY A 28 1.45 3.29 -2.36
C GLY A 28 1.56 2.08 -3.27
N MET A 29 0.50 1.28 -3.31
CA MET A 29 0.27 0.25 -4.31
C MET A 29 -1.10 0.52 -4.95
N ILE A 30 -1.10 0.99 -6.20
CA ILE A 30 -2.26 1.61 -6.84
C ILE A 30 -2.65 0.83 -8.10
N PRO A 31 -3.93 0.47 -8.30
CA PRO A 31 -4.34 -0.19 -9.53
C PRO A 31 -4.20 0.76 -10.73
N VAL A 32 -3.55 0.30 -11.80
CA VAL A 32 -3.39 1.07 -13.06
C VAL A 32 -4.62 0.92 -13.95
N ASP A 33 -5.32 -0.20 -13.84
CA ASP A 33 -6.50 -0.54 -14.63
C ASP A 33 -7.50 -1.35 -13.79
N THR A 34 -8.75 -1.41 -14.25
CA THR A 34 -9.85 -2.07 -13.54
C THR A 34 -9.78 -3.60 -13.56
N SER A 35 -8.91 -4.20 -14.37
CA SER A 35 -8.66 -5.65 -14.33
C SER A 35 -7.75 -6.04 -13.16
N GLY A 36 -7.02 -5.06 -12.60
CA GLY A 36 -6.06 -5.29 -11.52
C GLY A 36 -4.82 -6.08 -11.98
N ALA A 37 -4.55 -6.14 -13.29
CA ALA A 37 -3.40 -6.85 -13.84
C ALA A 37 -2.09 -6.07 -13.65
N LEU A 38 -2.15 -4.74 -13.71
CA LEU A 38 -1.02 -3.83 -13.49
C LEU A 38 -1.26 -2.93 -12.29
N TRP A 39 -0.19 -2.74 -11.52
CA TRP A 39 -0.19 -1.89 -10.35
C TRP A 39 1.02 -0.97 -10.38
N LYS A 40 0.80 0.25 -9.90
CA LYS A 40 1.80 1.29 -9.73
C LYS A 40 2.24 1.28 -8.28
N GLU A 41 3.51 0.98 -8.09
CA GLU A 41 4.22 1.14 -6.84
C GLU A 41 4.72 2.59 -6.76
N VAL A 42 4.49 3.22 -5.62
CA VAL A 42 4.85 4.61 -5.36
C VAL A 42 5.54 4.67 -4.01
N SER A 43 6.69 5.31 -3.95
CA SER A 43 7.34 5.65 -2.69
C SER A 43 7.70 7.13 -2.70
N TYR A 44 7.33 7.85 -1.65
CA TYR A 44 7.68 9.24 -1.42
C TYR A 44 8.49 9.33 -0.13
N THR A 45 9.80 9.51 -0.21
CA THR A 45 10.68 9.67 0.96
C THR A 45 10.77 11.13 1.40
N PHE A 46 10.83 11.37 2.71
CA PHE A 46 11.09 12.70 3.28
C PHE A 46 12.58 12.97 3.46
N GLU A 47 13.44 11.96 3.31
CA GLU A 47 14.88 12.07 3.54
C GLU A 47 15.65 12.67 2.35
N GLU A 48 15.14 12.53 1.13
CA GLU A 48 15.78 13.00 -0.11
C GLU A 48 14.93 14.08 -0.81
N PRO A 49 14.93 15.33 -0.33
CA PRO A 49 14.01 16.37 -0.81
C PRO A 49 14.19 16.76 -2.28
N ASP A 50 15.36 16.51 -2.86
CA ASP A 50 15.66 16.83 -4.27
C ASP A 50 15.02 15.83 -5.24
N ASN A 51 14.86 14.56 -4.82
CA ASN A 51 14.21 13.53 -5.63
C ASN A 51 13.40 12.55 -4.76
N PRO A 52 12.34 13.02 -4.09
CA PRO A 52 11.67 12.25 -3.06
C PRO A 52 10.78 11.14 -3.63
N LEU A 53 10.43 11.21 -4.92
CA LEU A 53 9.40 10.37 -5.54
C LEU A 53 10.00 9.27 -6.40
N PHE A 54 9.74 8.02 -6.02
CA PHE A 54 9.94 6.83 -6.83
C PHE A 54 8.59 6.28 -7.32
N VAL A 55 8.52 5.94 -8.61
CA VAL A 55 7.32 5.34 -9.22
C VAL A 55 7.75 4.23 -10.17
N THR A 56 7.09 3.07 -10.08
CA THR A 56 7.29 1.98 -11.03
C THR A 56 5.99 1.19 -11.21
N GLU A 57 5.87 0.46 -12.31
CA GLU A 57 4.70 -0.39 -12.60
C GLU A 57 5.11 -1.85 -12.68
N ARG A 58 4.25 -2.71 -12.13
CA ARG A 58 4.50 -4.15 -12.04
C ARG A 58 3.22 -4.93 -12.31
N THR A 59 3.39 -6.20 -12.68
CA THR A 59 2.27 -7.14 -12.73
C THR A 59 1.73 -7.39 -11.33
N ALA A 60 0.47 -7.82 -11.24
CA ALA A 60 -0.18 -8.10 -9.97
C ALA A 60 0.58 -9.14 -9.12
N ASP A 61 1.17 -10.17 -9.73
CA ASP A 61 1.94 -11.18 -8.99
C ASP A 61 3.18 -10.60 -8.29
N LEU A 62 3.94 -9.73 -8.98
CA LEU A 62 5.07 -9.03 -8.36
C LEU A 62 4.58 -8.02 -7.33
N SER A 63 3.54 -7.26 -7.67
CA SER A 63 2.97 -6.24 -6.78
C SER A 63 2.49 -6.84 -5.46
N PHE A 64 1.92 -8.04 -5.49
CA PHE A 64 1.57 -8.80 -4.28
C PHE A 64 2.81 -9.11 -3.42
N GLN A 65 3.90 -9.57 -4.03
CA GLN A 65 5.14 -9.87 -3.32
C GLN A 65 5.74 -8.62 -2.67
N PHE A 66 5.83 -7.51 -3.42
CA PHE A 66 6.35 -6.25 -2.92
C PHE A 66 5.46 -5.64 -1.84
N LEU A 67 4.14 -5.73 -1.97
CA LEU A 67 3.22 -5.28 -0.93
C LEU A 67 3.38 -6.09 0.37
N LEU A 68 3.52 -7.42 0.28
CA LEU A 68 3.80 -8.24 1.45
C LEU A 68 5.16 -7.88 2.06
N GLU A 69 6.20 -7.71 1.25
CA GLU A 69 7.52 -7.31 1.73
C GLU A 69 7.48 -5.96 2.45
N GLU A 70 6.77 -4.98 1.89
CA GLU A 70 6.59 -3.67 2.50
C GLU A 70 5.87 -3.78 3.85
N VAL A 71 4.76 -4.51 3.93
CA VAL A 71 4.03 -4.68 5.19
C VAL A 71 4.85 -5.46 6.21
N GLU A 72 5.53 -6.53 5.80
CA GLU A 72 6.26 -7.42 6.71
C GLU A 72 7.59 -6.85 7.18
N LYS A 73 8.27 -6.04 6.37
CA LYS A 73 9.61 -5.52 6.65
C LYS A 73 9.59 -4.00 6.81
N GLY A 74 9.11 -3.27 5.81
CA GLY A 74 9.08 -1.80 5.82
C GLY A 74 8.26 -1.24 6.98
N VAL A 75 6.96 -1.52 6.99
CA VAL A 75 6.02 -1.03 8.02
C VAL A 75 6.38 -1.53 9.42
N SER A 76 6.99 -2.72 9.53
CA SER A 76 7.37 -3.31 10.82
C SER A 76 8.38 -2.48 11.62
N PHE A 77 9.18 -1.63 10.95
CA PHE A 77 10.08 -0.69 11.63
C PHE A 77 9.35 0.46 12.34
N TYR A 78 8.10 0.73 11.97
CA TYR A 78 7.31 1.87 12.46
C TYR A 78 6.09 1.46 13.27
N VAL A 79 5.75 0.17 13.27
CA VAL A 79 4.56 -0.39 13.92
C VAL A 79 4.96 -1.56 14.82
N ASP A 80 5.34 -1.24 16.05
CA ASP A 80 5.88 -2.20 17.02
C ASP A 80 4.95 -3.39 17.32
N ASP A 81 3.63 -3.19 17.25
CA ASP A 81 2.62 -4.20 17.54
C ASP A 81 2.09 -4.92 16.28
N LEU A 82 2.76 -4.75 15.13
CA LEU A 82 2.36 -5.39 13.89
C LEU A 82 2.46 -6.91 13.98
N LYS A 83 1.32 -7.58 13.86
CA LYS A 83 1.21 -9.05 13.92
C LYS A 83 1.56 -9.68 12.57
N ILE A 84 2.84 -9.60 12.20
CA ILE A 84 3.41 -10.22 10.99
C ILE A 84 2.96 -11.68 10.79
N PRO A 85 2.92 -12.55 11.83
CA PRO A 85 2.44 -13.92 11.65
C PRO A 85 1.02 -14.01 11.06
N LEU A 86 0.11 -13.13 11.45
CA LEU A 86 -1.26 -13.11 10.92
C LEU A 86 -1.31 -12.62 9.47
N VAL A 87 -0.43 -11.71 9.07
CA VAL A 87 -0.32 -11.26 7.67
C VAL A 87 0.10 -12.45 6.80
N LYS A 88 1.12 -13.19 7.24
CA LYS A 88 1.61 -14.41 6.58
C LYS A 88 0.56 -15.51 6.50
N GLU A 89 -0.17 -15.73 7.59
CA GLU A 89 -1.27 -16.71 7.62
C GLU A 89 -2.35 -16.37 6.61
N PHE A 90 -2.77 -15.11 6.52
CA PHE A 90 -3.75 -14.68 5.52
C PHE A 90 -3.19 -14.81 4.10
N ALA A 91 -1.95 -14.37 3.85
CA ALA A 91 -1.31 -14.49 2.54
C ALA A 91 -1.28 -15.94 2.03
N LYS A 92 -1.05 -16.92 2.91
CA LYS A 92 -1.11 -18.35 2.57
C LYS A 92 -2.49 -18.80 2.09
N THR A 93 -3.58 -18.22 2.60
CA THR A 93 -4.94 -18.53 2.13
C THR A 93 -5.20 -18.08 0.69
N LEU A 94 -4.32 -17.25 0.14
CA LEU A 94 -4.39 -16.75 -1.24
C LEU A 94 -3.53 -17.58 -2.20
N GLU A 95 -2.85 -18.62 -1.72
CA GLU A 95 -2.15 -19.58 -2.58
C GLU A 95 -3.13 -20.21 -3.59
N GLY A 96 -2.70 -20.33 -4.84
CA GLY A 96 -3.53 -20.83 -5.94
C GLY A 96 -4.46 -19.79 -6.59
N LYS A 97 -4.62 -18.59 -6.01
CA LYS A 97 -5.37 -17.49 -6.66
C LYS A 97 -4.53 -16.75 -7.70
N SER A 98 -5.19 -16.04 -8.62
CA SER A 98 -4.51 -15.17 -9.58
C SER A 98 -3.86 -13.96 -8.88
N GLY A 99 -2.86 -13.35 -9.52
CA GLY A 99 -2.22 -12.12 -9.01
C GLY A 99 -3.22 -11.01 -8.67
N PRO A 100 -4.17 -10.64 -9.57
CA PRO A 100 -5.17 -9.63 -9.28
C PRO A 100 -6.04 -9.96 -8.05
N GLU A 101 -6.44 -11.22 -7.90
CA GLU A 101 -7.20 -11.66 -6.73
C GLU A 101 -6.36 -11.56 -5.44
N LYS A 102 -5.07 -11.88 -5.50
CA LYS A 102 -4.17 -11.81 -4.35
C LYS A 102 -4.00 -10.38 -3.85
N VAL A 103 -3.63 -9.45 -4.73
CA VAL A 103 -3.41 -8.04 -4.35
C VAL A 103 -4.69 -7.43 -3.80
N ASN A 104 -5.81 -7.59 -4.50
CA ASN A 104 -7.09 -7.04 -4.02
C ASN A 104 -7.51 -7.64 -2.67
N ALA A 105 -7.33 -8.96 -2.47
CA ALA A 105 -7.72 -9.61 -1.23
C ALA A 105 -6.87 -9.16 -0.03
N ILE A 106 -5.54 -9.04 -0.18
CA ILE A 106 -4.69 -8.59 0.93
C ILE A 106 -4.95 -7.12 1.28
N ILE A 107 -5.15 -6.25 0.29
CA ILE A 107 -5.48 -4.84 0.52
C ILE A 107 -6.82 -4.72 1.25
N ALA A 108 -7.84 -5.43 0.78
CA ALA A 108 -9.16 -5.43 1.42
C ALA A 108 -9.11 -5.94 2.87
N GLU A 109 -8.34 -7.00 3.14
CA GLU A 109 -8.15 -7.54 4.49
C GLU A 109 -7.44 -6.53 5.41
N LEU A 110 -6.35 -5.94 4.96
CA LEU A 110 -5.58 -4.97 5.75
C LEU A 110 -6.40 -3.71 6.08
N ILE A 111 -7.19 -3.21 5.12
CA ILE A 111 -8.07 -2.04 5.34
C ILE A 111 -9.20 -2.40 6.32
N THR A 112 -9.96 -3.44 6.00
CA THR A 112 -11.20 -3.81 6.72
C THR A 112 -10.90 -4.32 8.13
N ASN A 113 -9.84 -5.12 8.27
CA ASN A 113 -9.48 -5.80 9.50
C ASN A 113 -8.20 -5.22 10.12
N SER A 114 -7.83 -3.97 9.82
CA SER A 114 -6.60 -3.31 10.33
C SER A 114 -6.33 -3.54 11.83
N SER A 115 -7.35 -3.45 12.68
CA SER A 115 -7.24 -3.66 14.14
C SER A 115 -6.84 -5.08 14.56
N LYS A 116 -7.05 -6.07 13.69
CA LYS A 116 -6.57 -7.45 13.87
C LYS A 116 -5.04 -7.48 13.83
N TYR A 117 -4.44 -6.66 12.96
CA TYR A 117 -3.01 -6.66 12.64
C TYR A 117 -2.19 -5.71 13.50
N SER A 118 -2.73 -4.55 13.87
CA SER A 118 -2.10 -3.59 14.78
C SER A 118 -3.17 -2.65 15.35
N SER A 119 -2.96 -2.14 16.56
CA SER A 119 -3.82 -1.11 17.15
C SER A 119 -3.75 0.24 16.42
N LYS A 120 -2.67 0.50 15.67
CA LYS A 120 -2.40 1.79 15.01
C LYS A 120 -1.70 1.62 13.66
N LEU A 121 -2.24 0.77 12.80
CA LEU A 121 -1.71 0.61 11.44
C LEU A 121 -1.91 1.93 10.64
N PRO A 122 -0.84 2.58 10.15
CA PRO A 122 -0.92 3.92 9.58
C PRO A 122 -1.26 3.88 8.08
N ILE A 123 -2.45 3.36 7.77
CA ILE A 123 -2.95 3.18 6.40
C ILE A 123 -4.13 4.11 6.10
N ILE A 124 -4.32 4.42 4.83
CA ILE A 124 -5.54 5.09 4.32
C ILE A 124 -6.60 4.03 4.05
N LYS A 125 -7.78 4.21 4.63
CA LYS A 125 -8.89 3.24 4.57
C LYS A 125 -9.96 3.63 3.56
N SER A 126 -10.03 4.91 3.19
CA SER A 126 -11.04 5.42 2.26
C SER A 126 -10.54 6.65 1.49
N LYS A 127 -11.25 7.00 0.41
CA LYS A 127 -10.93 8.18 -0.41
C LYS A 127 -10.95 9.49 0.38
N ASP A 128 -11.83 9.61 1.37
CA ASP A 128 -11.96 10.81 2.20
C ASP A 128 -10.75 11.05 3.11
N GLU A 129 -9.94 10.02 3.36
CA GLU A 129 -8.73 10.09 4.19
C GLU A 129 -7.48 10.51 3.39
N LEU A 130 -7.56 10.63 2.06
CA LEU A 130 -6.40 10.98 1.21
C LEU A 130 -5.73 12.32 1.59
N GLY A 131 -6.48 13.25 2.21
CA GLY A 131 -5.93 14.50 2.73
C GLY A 131 -4.85 14.32 3.81
N ILE A 132 -4.79 13.14 4.46
CA ILE A 132 -3.72 12.80 5.41
C ILE A 132 -2.38 12.71 4.67
N LEU A 133 -2.35 12.09 3.49
CA LEU A 133 -1.12 11.93 2.71
C LEU A 133 -0.58 13.28 2.26
N THR A 134 -1.44 14.18 1.79
CA THR A 134 -1.02 15.51 1.34
C THR A 134 -0.57 16.41 2.48
N SER A 135 -1.11 16.24 3.69
CA SER A 135 -0.69 16.99 4.88
C SER A 135 0.73 16.64 5.39
N LYS A 136 1.30 15.53 4.91
CA LYS A 136 2.65 15.05 5.30
C LYS A 136 3.77 15.57 4.40
N ILE A 137 3.42 16.21 3.30
CA ILE A 137 4.35 16.68 2.26
C ILE A 137 4.56 18.19 2.42
#